data_AF-A0A816RM69-F1
#
_entry.id   AF-A0A816RM69-F1
#
_cell.length_a   1.000
_cell.length_b   1.000
_cell.length_c   1.000
_cell.angle_alpha   90.00
_cell.angle_beta   90.00
_cell.angle_gamma   90.00
#
_symmetry.space_group_name_H-M   'P 1'
#
loop_
_entity.id
_entity.type
_entity.pdbx_description
1 polymer ?
#
loop_
_entity_poly.entity_id
_entity_poly.type
_entity_poly.pdbx_seq_one_letter_code
_entity_poly.pdbx_strand_id
1 'polypeptide(L)'
;MGSNPSSTAVVKTTHIWMWSADDAPWEQNDNWKPYSDVENRIIEQAHEENKSTIELDDYYIDLRKHFQTRKPTSNKHRPIKRVLLPDINKRFRPARRYVLQKPELTPELAALGWTAAWSRFLLAAGLFGVIKDAELAERVEKAADGIIEEAVKLEKTNRG
;
A
#
# COMPACT_ATOMS: atom_id res chain seq x y z
N MET A 1 27.34 10.59 -45.78
CA MET A 1 27.67 10.75 -44.34
C MET A 1 26.36 11.09 -43.63
N GLY A 2 25.69 10.09 -43.07
CA GLY A 2 24.44 10.28 -42.31
C GLY A 2 24.76 10.29 -40.82
N SER A 3 24.51 11.41 -40.16
CA SER A 3 24.59 11.55 -38.71
C SER A 3 23.41 10.83 -38.08
N ASN A 4 23.68 9.80 -37.27
CA ASN A 4 22.67 9.15 -36.45
C ASN A 4 22.20 10.13 -35.34
N PRO A 5 20.88 10.30 -35.13
CA PRO A 5 20.40 11.03 -33.97
C PRO A 5 20.61 10.16 -32.72
N SER A 6 21.49 10.63 -31.82
CA SER A 6 21.63 10.08 -30.47
C SER A 6 20.28 10.18 -29.76
N SER A 7 19.64 9.03 -29.57
CA SER A 7 18.46 8.88 -28.74
C SER A 7 18.85 9.12 -27.28
N THR A 8 18.68 10.35 -26.80
CA THR A 8 18.82 10.71 -25.39
C THR A 8 17.62 10.13 -24.64
N ALA A 9 17.78 8.94 -24.08
CA ALA A 9 16.82 8.39 -23.14
C ALA A 9 16.65 9.35 -21.96
N VAL A 10 15.43 9.85 -21.75
CA VAL A 10 15.09 10.70 -20.61
C VAL A 10 15.19 9.83 -19.35
N VAL A 11 16.30 9.97 -18.61
CA VAL A 11 16.46 9.34 -17.30
C VAL A 11 15.51 10.04 -16.34
N LYS A 12 14.41 9.37 -16.01
CA LYS A 12 13.52 9.83 -14.94
C LYS A 12 14.33 9.83 -13.64
N THR A 13 14.09 10.80 -12.76
CA THR A 13 14.77 10.91 -11.47
C THR A 13 13.72 10.93 -10.37
N THR A 14 14.04 10.34 -9.22
CA THR A 14 13.14 10.24 -8.06
C THR A 14 13.86 10.75 -6.82
N HIS A 15 13.17 11.60 -6.03
CA HIS A 15 13.66 12.02 -4.73
C HIS A 15 13.37 10.94 -3.68
N ILE A 16 14.38 10.60 -2.88
CA ILE A 16 14.27 9.66 -1.77
C ILE A 16 14.82 10.33 -0.52
N TRP A 17 14.09 10.20 0.58
CA TRP A 17 14.52 10.64 1.90
C TRP A 17 15.19 9.50 2.65
N MET A 18 16.25 9.84 3.38
CA MET A 18 17.03 8.90 4.17
C MET A 18 17.32 9.46 5.56
N TRP A 19 17.50 8.58 6.54
CA TRP A 19 17.90 8.91 7.90
C TRP A 19 19.20 8.19 8.27
N SER A 20 20.03 8.82 9.10
CA SER A 20 21.24 8.18 9.62
C SER A 20 20.87 7.15 10.68
N ALA A 21 21.30 5.91 10.50
CA ALA A 21 21.03 4.83 11.43
C ALA A 21 21.93 4.83 12.66
N ASP A 22 22.97 5.64 12.64
CA ASP A 22 23.94 5.72 13.72
C ASP A 22 23.43 6.65 14.82
N ASP A 23 23.66 6.23 16.06
CA ASP A 23 23.30 7.01 17.25
C ASP A 23 24.33 8.11 17.56
N ALA A 24 25.51 8.07 16.91
CA ALA A 24 26.61 9.02 17.07
C ALA A 24 26.82 9.86 15.80
N PRO A 25 26.23 11.06 15.70
CA PRO A 25 26.30 11.90 14.49
C PRO A 25 27.70 12.44 14.15
N TRP A 26 28.69 12.28 15.03
CA TRP A 26 30.09 12.67 14.80
C TRP A 26 30.94 11.55 14.22
N GLU A 27 30.47 10.31 14.24
CA GLU A 27 31.15 9.20 13.59
C GLU A 27 30.73 9.21 12.11
N GLN A 28 31.69 9.36 11.20
CA GLN A 28 31.47 9.33 9.74
C GLN A 28 31.17 7.89 9.26
N ASN A 29 30.17 7.26 9.85
CA ASN A 29 29.64 6.00 9.37
C ASN A 29 28.55 6.31 8.33
N ASP A 30 28.72 5.76 7.14
CA ASP A 30 27.85 6.04 5.98
C ASP A 30 26.54 5.22 6.02
N ASN A 31 25.98 5.03 7.21
CA ASN A 31 24.87 4.12 7.45
C ASN A 31 23.51 4.82 7.27
N TRP A 32 23.24 5.26 6.04
CA TRP A 32 21.98 5.90 5.69
C TRP A 32 20.93 4.86 5.30
N LYS A 33 19.75 4.93 5.94
CA LYS A 33 18.62 4.07 5.64
C LYS A 33 17.51 4.88 4.96
N PRO A 34 16.91 4.38 3.87
CA PRO A 34 15.76 5.03 3.27
C PRO A 34 14.54 4.90 4.19
N TYR A 35 13.64 5.86 4.13
CA TYR A 35 12.28 5.68 4.65
C TYR A 35 11.50 4.66 3.81
N SER A 36 10.39 4.16 4.33
CA SER A 36 9.46 3.35 3.54
C SER A 36 8.86 4.18 2.38
N ASP A 37 8.32 3.50 1.37
CA ASP A 37 7.74 4.17 0.19
C ASP A 37 6.61 5.14 0.58
N VAL A 38 5.80 4.76 1.58
CA VAL A 38 4.70 5.58 2.09
C VAL A 38 5.24 6.81 2.83
N GLU A 39 6.18 6.61 3.75
CA GLU A 39 6.80 7.70 4.51
C GLU A 39 7.54 8.66 3.57
N ASN A 40 8.32 8.16 2.61
CA ASN A 40 8.98 9.00 1.60
C ASN A 40 7.99 9.89 0.85
N ARG A 41 6.84 9.34 0.44
CA ARG A 41 5.80 10.11 -0.26
C ARG A 41 5.21 11.20 0.64
N ILE A 42 4.95 10.90 1.91
CA ILE A 42 4.43 11.86 2.89
C ILE A 42 5.45 12.98 3.13
N ILE A 43 6.73 12.61 3.30
CA ILE A 43 7.83 13.55 3.56
C ILE A 43 8.05 14.47 2.37
N GLU A 44 8.10 13.91 1.16
CA GLU A 44 8.28 14.69 -0.07
C GLU A 44 7.11 15.65 -0.30
N GLN A 45 5.87 15.19 -0.14
CA GLN A 45 4.69 16.05 -0.28
C GLN A 45 4.72 17.21 0.74
N ALA A 46 5.06 16.94 2.00
CA ALA A 46 5.16 17.97 3.01
C ALA A 46 6.30 18.98 2.73
N HIS A 47 7.41 18.52 2.15
CA HIS A 47 8.49 19.38 1.69
C HIS A 47 8.04 20.27 0.53
N GLU A 48 7.34 19.72 -0.47
CA GLU A 48 6.75 20.48 -1.59
C GLU A 48 5.73 21.53 -1.12
N GLU A 49 4.95 21.20 -0.09
CA GLU A 49 4.00 22.10 0.58
C GLU A 49 4.67 23.11 1.54
N ASN A 50 6.01 23.13 1.63
CA ASN A 50 6.80 24.00 2.51
C ASN A 50 6.42 23.87 4.01
N LYS A 51 5.98 22.70 4.45
CA LYS A 51 5.73 22.45 5.87
C LYS A 51 7.05 22.45 6.62
N SER A 52 7.05 23.03 7.81
CA SER A 52 8.23 23.01 8.68
C SER A 52 8.48 21.63 9.25
N THR A 53 7.40 20.89 9.52
CA THR A 53 7.44 19.72 10.36
C THR A 53 6.38 18.69 9.99
N ILE A 54 6.65 17.44 10.29
CA ILE A 54 5.79 16.30 9.95
C ILE A 54 5.75 15.35 11.14
N GLU A 55 4.56 14.87 11.46
CA GLU A 55 4.36 13.83 12.44
C GLU A 55 4.13 12.49 11.73
N LEU A 56 4.97 11.51 12.04
CA LEU A 56 4.81 10.11 11.64
C LEU A 56 4.53 9.27 12.89
N ASP A 57 4.20 7.99 12.70
CA ASP A 57 3.74 7.10 13.78
C ASP A 57 4.74 7.09 14.97
N ASP A 58 5.99 6.76 14.69
CA ASP A 58 7.03 6.57 15.72
C ASP A 58 7.93 7.79 15.95
N TYR A 59 7.89 8.80 15.07
CA TYR A 59 8.83 9.92 15.10
C TYR A 59 8.24 11.19 14.51
N TYR A 60 8.86 12.31 14.86
CA TYR A 60 8.58 13.63 14.30
C TYR A 60 9.76 14.09 13.48
N ILE A 61 9.51 14.69 12.33
CA ILE A 61 10.53 15.22 11.42
C ILE A 61 10.46 16.75 11.43
N ASP A 62 11.59 17.40 11.70
CA ASP A 62 11.81 18.82 11.43
C ASP A 62 12.51 18.95 10.08
N LEU A 63 11.77 19.38 9.05
CA LEU A 63 12.28 19.56 7.70
C LEU A 63 13.19 20.79 7.57
N ARG A 64 13.06 21.77 8.45
CA ARG A 64 13.94 22.97 8.42
C ARG A 64 15.32 22.60 8.91
N LYS A 65 15.38 21.86 10.01
CA LYS A 65 16.64 21.45 10.63
C LYS A 65 17.19 20.15 10.05
N HIS A 66 16.39 19.42 9.28
CA HIS A 66 16.76 18.11 8.72
C HIS A 66 17.09 17.07 9.81
N PHE A 67 16.22 16.96 10.82
CA PHE A 67 16.33 15.94 11.87
C PHE A 67 15.01 15.22 12.11
N GLN A 68 15.09 13.92 12.38
CA GLN A 68 14.00 13.17 12.99
C GLN A 68 14.23 13.01 14.49
N THR A 69 13.14 12.99 15.26
CA THR A 69 13.14 12.79 16.71
C THR A 69 12.17 11.67 17.05
N ARG A 70 12.65 10.64 17.75
CA ARG A 70 11.82 9.47 18.10
C ARG A 70 10.84 9.81 19.24
N LYS A 71 9.61 9.29 19.17
CA LYS A 71 8.62 9.36 20.26
C LYS A 71 8.78 8.15 21.20
N PRO A 72 8.58 8.28 22.52
CA PRO A 72 8.42 9.51 23.31
C PRO A 72 9.77 10.13 23.73
N THR A 73 10.89 9.46 23.44
CA THR A 73 12.22 9.82 23.93
C THR A 73 12.81 10.98 23.12
N SER A 74 12.54 12.21 23.54
CA SER A 74 12.92 13.43 22.82
C SER A 74 14.42 13.65 22.62
N ASN A 75 15.28 12.89 23.30
CA ASN A 75 16.73 13.15 23.29
C ASN A 75 17.49 12.48 22.14
N LYS A 76 16.85 11.59 21.37
CA LYS A 76 17.49 10.96 20.21
C LYS A 76 17.07 11.66 18.93
N HIS A 77 17.96 12.51 18.41
CA HIS A 77 17.84 13.13 17.11
C HIS A 77 18.71 12.38 16.10
N ARG A 78 18.15 12.10 14.92
CA ARG A 78 18.91 11.52 13.80
C ARG A 78 18.82 12.45 12.60
N PRO A 79 19.94 12.78 11.93
CA PRO A 79 19.92 13.61 10.74
C PRO A 79 19.20 12.89 9.60
N ILE A 80 18.55 13.68 8.76
CA ILE A 80 17.87 13.21 7.55
C ILE A 80 18.45 13.93 6.33
N LYS A 81 18.34 13.32 5.15
CA LYS A 81 18.74 13.95 3.89
C LYS A 81 17.82 13.54 2.75
N ARG A 82 17.68 14.46 1.79
CA ARG A 82 16.98 14.23 0.52
C ARG A 82 18.02 13.96 -0.56
N VAL A 83 17.87 12.86 -1.29
CA VAL A 83 18.79 12.44 -2.35
C VAL A 83 18.02 12.27 -3.65
N LEU A 84 18.58 12.75 -4.75
CA LEU A 84 18.08 12.49 -6.08
C LEU A 84 18.70 11.19 -6.59
N LEU A 85 17.89 10.18 -6.83
CA LEU A 85 18.34 8.92 -7.43
C LEU A 85 17.86 8.86 -8.89
N PRO A 86 18.73 8.44 -9.84
CA PRO A 86 18.27 8.09 -11.17
C PRO A 86 17.25 6.97 -11.01
N ASP A 87 16.12 7.06 -11.69
CA ASP A 87 14.95 6.19 -11.51
C ASP A 87 15.29 4.74 -11.85
N ILE A 88 15.82 4.03 -10.86
CA ILE A 88 16.00 2.59 -10.90
C ILE A 88 14.65 1.99 -10.51
N ASN A 89 13.67 2.08 -11.41
CA ASN A 89 12.42 1.31 -11.41
C ASN A 89 12.64 -0.24 -11.31
N LYS A 90 13.80 -0.71 -10.85
CA LYS A 90 14.11 -2.12 -10.53
C LYS A 90 13.97 -2.46 -9.05
N ARG A 91 13.70 -1.50 -8.15
CA ARG A 91 13.41 -1.81 -6.74
C ARG A 91 11.93 -1.97 -6.42
N PHE A 92 11.07 -2.13 -7.44
CA PHE A 92 9.73 -2.65 -7.19
C PHE A 92 9.90 -3.99 -6.46
N ARG A 93 9.46 -4.02 -5.20
CA ARG A 93 9.11 -5.27 -4.53
C ARG A 93 8.36 -6.11 -5.55
N PRO A 94 8.64 -7.42 -5.72
CA PRO A 94 7.69 -8.27 -6.40
C PRO A 94 6.36 -7.98 -5.73
N ALA A 95 5.40 -7.48 -6.51
CA ALA A 95 4.08 -7.22 -5.98
C ALA A 95 3.73 -8.44 -5.14
N ARG A 96 3.33 -8.25 -3.89
CA ARG A 96 2.57 -9.28 -3.18
C ARG A 96 1.23 -9.38 -3.91
N ARG A 97 1.26 -9.81 -5.17
CA ARG A 97 0.24 -10.62 -5.77
C ARG A 97 0.24 -11.84 -4.88
N TYR A 98 -0.55 -11.78 -3.83
CA TYR A 98 -1.36 -12.92 -3.51
C TYR A 98 -2.07 -13.22 -4.83
N VAL A 99 -1.45 -14.08 -5.64
CA VAL A 99 -2.22 -14.84 -6.60
C VAL A 99 -3.12 -15.62 -5.67
N LEU A 100 -4.33 -15.08 -5.45
CA LEU A 100 -5.43 -15.90 -5.00
C LEU A 100 -5.44 -17.02 -6.02
N GLN A 101 -4.85 -18.17 -5.66
CA GLN A 101 -5.02 -19.37 -6.45
C GLN A 101 -6.52 -19.50 -6.52
N LYS A 102 -7.08 -19.26 -7.71
CA LYS A 102 -8.49 -19.49 -7.96
C LYS A 102 -8.68 -20.94 -7.53
N PRO A 103 -9.42 -21.21 -6.43
CA PRO A 103 -9.52 -22.58 -5.97
C PRO A 103 -10.07 -23.38 -7.15
N GLU A 104 -9.32 -24.40 -7.57
CA GLU A 104 -9.78 -25.27 -8.62
C GLU A 104 -11.06 -25.92 -8.08
N LEU A 105 -12.21 -25.52 -8.64
CA LEU A 105 -13.47 -26.15 -8.31
C LEU A 105 -13.32 -27.61 -8.73
N THR A 106 -13.19 -28.49 -7.75
CA THR A 106 -13.31 -29.92 -8.01
C THR A 106 -14.71 -30.19 -8.58
N PRO A 107 -14.87 -31.19 -9.46
CA PRO A 107 -16.18 -31.55 -10.01
C PRO A 107 -17.23 -31.85 -8.92
N GLU A 108 -16.81 -32.30 -7.74
CA GLU A 108 -17.68 -32.42 -6.55
C GLU A 108 -18.22 -31.06 -6.07
N LEU A 109 -17.39 -30.02 -6.02
CA LEU A 109 -17.81 -28.67 -5.61
C LEU A 109 -18.67 -27.98 -6.67
N ALA A 110 -18.44 -28.27 -7.95
CA ALA A 110 -19.30 -27.79 -9.04
C ALA A 110 -20.71 -28.41 -8.99
N ALA A 111 -20.81 -29.68 -8.58
CA ALA A 111 -22.08 -30.41 -8.44
C ALA A 111 -22.91 -29.98 -7.23
N LEU A 112 -22.25 -29.49 -6.16
CA LEU A 112 -22.91 -29.11 -4.91
C LEU A 112 -23.57 -27.72 -4.94
N GLY A 113 -23.44 -26.99 -6.04
CA GLY A 113 -24.05 -25.68 -6.22
C GLY A 113 -23.48 -24.59 -5.29
N TRP A 114 -23.90 -23.37 -5.57
CA TRP A 114 -23.49 -22.13 -4.90
C TRP A 114 -23.84 -22.11 -3.40
N THR A 115 -24.86 -22.87 -2.99
CA THR A 115 -25.32 -23.00 -1.59
C THR A 115 -24.33 -23.76 -0.70
N ALA A 116 -23.61 -24.76 -1.24
CA ALA A 116 -22.60 -25.51 -0.50
C ALA A 116 -21.30 -24.71 -0.30
N ALA A 117 -20.93 -23.87 -1.27
CA ALA A 117 -19.78 -22.99 -1.16
C ALA A 117 -20.02 -21.90 -0.11
N TRP A 118 -21.23 -21.31 -0.10
CA TRP A 118 -21.63 -20.32 0.90
C TRP A 118 -21.71 -20.90 2.31
N SER A 119 -22.30 -22.08 2.48
CA SER A 119 -22.38 -22.72 3.80
C SER A 119 -20.98 -23.06 4.36
N ARG A 120 -20.02 -23.48 3.53
CA ARG A 120 -18.63 -23.66 3.96
C ARG A 120 -17.89 -22.37 4.27
N PHE A 121 -18.14 -21.29 3.53
CA PHE A 121 -17.62 -19.97 3.86
C PHE A 121 -18.13 -19.49 5.23
N LEU A 122 -19.44 -19.62 5.48
CA LEU A 122 -20.03 -19.29 6.78
C LEU A 122 -19.47 -20.15 7.92
N LEU A 123 -19.20 -21.44 7.64
CA LEU A 123 -18.56 -22.34 8.60
C LEU A 123 -17.11 -21.92 8.90
N ALA A 124 -16.33 -21.59 7.87
CA ALA A 124 -14.93 -21.17 8.00
C ALA A 124 -14.79 -19.77 8.66
N ALA A 125 -15.77 -18.90 8.46
CA ALA A 125 -15.84 -17.58 9.09
C ALA A 125 -16.37 -17.62 10.54
N GLY A 126 -16.70 -18.81 11.08
CA GLY A 126 -17.25 -18.95 12.44
C GLY A 126 -18.67 -18.38 12.60
N LEU A 127 -19.38 -18.14 11.50
CA LEU A 127 -20.69 -17.48 11.47
C LEU A 127 -21.88 -18.44 11.69
N PHE A 128 -21.63 -19.75 11.86
CA PHE A 128 -22.68 -20.78 11.95
C PHE A 128 -23.59 -20.72 13.19
N GLY A 129 -23.47 -19.67 14.02
CA GLY A 129 -24.37 -19.39 15.14
C GLY A 129 -24.99 -17.98 15.16
N VAL A 130 -24.66 -17.12 14.18
CA VAL A 130 -25.04 -15.69 14.20
C VAL A 130 -26.38 -15.43 13.50
N ILE A 131 -26.80 -16.29 12.58
CA ILE A 131 -28.10 -16.16 11.91
C ILE A 131 -29.18 -16.86 12.74
N LYS A 132 -29.43 -16.37 13.95
CA LYS A 132 -30.67 -16.67 14.69
C LYS A 132 -31.65 -15.51 14.66
N ASP A 133 -31.16 -14.34 14.27
CA ASP A 133 -31.93 -13.12 14.23
C ASP A 133 -32.59 -12.97 12.85
N ALA A 134 -33.92 -13.12 12.81
CA ALA A 134 -34.69 -13.05 11.57
C ALA A 134 -34.51 -11.68 10.87
N GLU A 135 -34.30 -10.63 11.66
CA GLU A 135 -34.05 -9.28 11.15
C GLU A 135 -32.68 -9.17 10.45
N LEU A 136 -31.67 -9.89 10.93
CA LEU A 136 -30.36 -9.92 10.30
C LEU A 136 -30.41 -10.69 8.97
N ALA A 137 -31.16 -11.78 8.91
CA ALA A 137 -31.36 -12.55 7.69
C ALA A 137 -32.01 -11.69 6.59
N GLU A 138 -33.08 -10.94 6.93
CA GLU A 138 -33.76 -10.04 6.01
C GLU A 138 -32.83 -8.93 5.49
N ARG A 139 -32.00 -8.35 6.36
CA ARG A 139 -31.02 -7.31 5.96
C ARG A 139 -29.94 -7.87 5.04
N VAL A 140 -29.50 -9.10 5.26
CA VAL A 140 -28.51 -9.76 4.42
C VAL A 140 -29.08 -10.10 3.04
N GLU A 141 -30.32 -10.60 2.97
CA GLU A 141 -31.00 -10.85 1.70
C GLU A 141 -31.18 -9.56 0.90
N LYS A 142 -31.67 -8.49 1.54
CA LYS A 142 -31.83 -7.19 0.88
C LYS A 142 -30.51 -6.59 0.38
N ALA A 143 -29.42 -6.82 1.11
CA ALA A 143 -28.08 -6.41 0.67
C ALA A 143 -27.59 -7.25 -0.52
N ALA A 144 -27.87 -8.55 -0.52
CA ALA A 144 -27.52 -9.45 -1.63
C ALA A 144 -28.26 -9.05 -2.91
N ASP A 145 -29.55 -8.75 -2.82
CA ASP A 145 -30.37 -8.29 -3.96
C ASP A 145 -29.82 -7.00 -4.56
N GLY A 146 -29.43 -6.02 -3.72
CA GLY A 146 -28.83 -4.77 -4.19
C GLY A 146 -27.53 -4.97 -4.96
N ILE A 147 -26.67 -5.90 -4.51
CA ILE A 147 -25.42 -6.23 -5.22
C ILE A 147 -25.72 -6.87 -6.58
N ILE A 148 -26.73 -7.74 -6.66
CA ILE A 148 -27.13 -8.40 -7.91
C ILE A 148 -27.67 -7.36 -8.91
N GLU A 149 -28.52 -6.44 -8.45
CA GLU A 149 -29.07 -5.37 -9.30
C GLU A 149 -27.98 -4.45 -9.86
N GLU A 150 -27.01 -4.05 -9.05
CA GLU A 150 -25.87 -3.24 -9.51
C GLU A 150 -25.01 -4.00 -10.53
N ALA A 151 -24.75 -5.29 -10.31
CA ALA A 151 -23.98 -6.11 -11.24
C ALA A 151 -24.67 -6.20 -12.62
N VAL A 152 -25.99 -6.38 -12.66
CA VAL A 152 -26.78 -6.42 -13.91
C VAL A 152 -26.74 -5.06 -14.63
N LYS A 153 -26.78 -3.95 -13.88
CA LYS A 153 -26.70 -2.60 -14.45
C LYS A 153 -25.33 -2.35 -15.09
N LEU A 154 -24.25 -2.81 -14.46
CA LEU A 154 -22.89 -2.71 -14.99
C LEU A 154 -22.69 -3.56 -16.25
N GLU A 155 -23.28 -4.75 -16.34
CA GLU A 155 -23.17 -5.61 -17.52
C GLU A 155 -23.85 -5.00 -18.75
N LYS A 156 -25.02 -4.34 -18.57
CA LYS A 156 -25.72 -3.64 -19.66
C LYS A 156 -24.96 -2.41 -20.15
N THR A 157 -24.27 -1.71 -19.25
CA THR A 157 -23.50 -0.51 -19.59
C THR A 157 -22.23 -0.84 -20.38
N ASN A 158 -21.63 -2.01 -20.17
CA ASN A 158 -20.44 -2.45 -20.90
C ASN A 158 -20.73 -3.08 -22.28
N ARG A 159 -22.00 -3.28 -22.65
CA ARG A 159 -22.40 -3.87 -23.96
C ARG A 159 -22.97 -2.84 -24.96
N GLY A 160 -23.10 -1.57 -24.58
CA GLY A 160 -23.49 -0.46 -25.47
C GLY A 160 -22.28 0.36 -25.86
#